data_AF-A0A146KPT0-F1
#
_entry.id   AF-A0A146KPT0-F1
#
_cell.length_a   1.000
_cell.length_b   1.000
_cell.length_c   1.000
_cell.angle_alpha   90.00
_cell.angle_beta   90.00
_cell.angle_gamma   90.00
#
_symmetry.space_group_name_H-M   'P 1'
#
loop_
_entity.id
_entity.type
_entity.pdbx_description
1 polymer ?
#
loop_
_entity_poly.entity_id
_entity_poly.type
_entity_poly.pdbx_seq_one_letter_code
_entity_poly.pdbx_strand_id
1 'polypeptide(L)'
;MALIGYGPKNNIDWRCGGSLVSELWVLSAAHCTNTADSGPAAWARLGELDHSTNNDDARPQDQRIVQRINHPQYKEPLKYHDIALYKLESRVLFDQYVAPICLHTAFDIDEPKGTVVGWGRTDFADDVSSRLMEVDITLIDNP
;
A
#
# COMPACT_ATOMS: atom_id res chain seq x y z
N MET A 1 -2.76 -6.37 -2.87
CA MET A 1 -1.89 -5.48 -2.07
C MET A 1 -0.94 -4.72 -2.97
N ALA A 2 -0.45 -3.55 -2.54
CA ALA A 2 0.58 -2.78 -3.23
C ALA A 2 1.70 -2.39 -2.27
N LEU A 3 2.96 -2.54 -2.69
CA LEU A 3 4.12 -1.90 -2.07
C LEU A 3 4.33 -0.53 -2.71
N ILE A 4 4.60 0.48 -1.90
CA ILE A 4 4.91 1.85 -2.33
C ILE A 4 6.39 2.12 -2.11
N GLY A 5 7.06 2.46 -3.21
CA GLY A 5 8.51 2.57 -3.30
C GLY A 5 9.00 3.96 -3.65
N TYR A 6 10.22 4.26 -3.19
CA TYR A 6 10.90 5.55 -3.34
C TYR A 6 12.25 5.36 -4.03
N GLY A 7 12.81 6.43 -4.60
CA GLY A 7 14.11 6.39 -5.25
C GLY A 7 14.10 5.89 -6.71
N PRO A 8 15.29 5.63 -7.29
CA PRO A 8 15.44 5.27 -8.69
C PRO A 8 15.05 3.82 -8.97
N LYS A 9 14.71 3.51 -10.23
CA LYS A 9 14.21 2.17 -10.66
C LYS A 9 15.15 1.01 -10.28
N ASN A 10 16.45 1.25 -10.25
CA ASN A 10 17.48 0.24 -9.96
C ASN A 10 17.78 0.09 -8.45
N ASN A 11 17.17 0.91 -7.59
CA ASN A 11 17.33 0.84 -6.15
C ASN A 11 16.08 1.40 -5.47
N ILE A 12 14.96 0.68 -5.62
CA ILE A 12 13.68 1.09 -5.06
C ILE A 12 13.64 0.71 -3.58
N ASP A 13 13.36 1.69 -2.73
CA ASP A 13 13.18 1.49 -1.29
C ASP A 13 11.69 1.35 -0.97
N TRP A 14 11.25 0.17 -0.55
CA TRP A 14 9.85 -0.13 -0.26
C TRP A 14 9.52 0.18 1.21
N ARG A 15 8.71 1.23 1.46
CA ARG A 15 8.47 1.70 2.84
C ARG A 15 7.02 1.76 3.27
N CYS A 16 6.09 1.74 2.32
CA CYS A 16 4.66 1.84 2.62
C CYS A 16 3.87 0.75 1.90
N GLY A 17 2.71 0.44 2.46
CA GLY A 17 1.70 -0.39 1.80
C GLY A 17 0.62 0.45 1.12
N GLY A 18 -0.21 -0.19 0.32
CA GLY A 18 -1.39 0.39 -0.29
C GLY A 18 -2.32 -0.69 -0.84
N SER A 19 -3.48 -0.25 -1.30
CA SER A 19 -4.49 -1.11 -1.90
C SER A 19 -4.85 -0.62 -3.29
N LEU A 20 -4.87 -1.54 -4.25
CA LEU A 20 -5.35 -1.25 -5.60
C LEU A 20 -6.87 -1.03 -5.53
N VAL A 21 -7.37 0.07 -6.07
CA VAL A 21 -8.81 0.38 -6.11
C VAL A 21 -9.36 0.44 -7.54
N SER A 22 -8.47 0.47 -8.54
CA SER A 22 -8.80 0.29 -9.97
C SER A 22 -7.51 -0.01 -10.76
N GLU A 23 -7.62 -0.23 -12.07
CA GLU A 23 -6.47 -0.47 -12.97
C GLU A 23 -5.42 0.65 -12.97
N LEU A 24 -5.76 1.87 -12.53
CA LEU A 24 -4.87 3.05 -12.56
C LEU A 24 -4.65 3.71 -11.21
N TRP A 25 -5.30 3.22 -10.15
CA TRP A 25 -5.33 3.93 -8.88
C TRP A 25 -5.02 3.01 -7.71
N VAL A 26 -4.04 3.42 -6.92
CA VAL A 26 -3.72 2.85 -5.60
C VAL A 26 -4.15 3.84 -4.54
N LEU A 27 -4.81 3.34 -3.50
CA LEU A 27 -5.16 4.07 -2.28
C LEU A 27 -4.13 3.75 -1.19
N SER A 28 -3.63 4.77 -0.50
CA SER A 28 -2.75 4.61 0.67
C SER A 28 -2.84 5.84 1.58
N ALA A 29 -1.94 5.96 2.55
CA ALA A 29 -1.84 7.09 3.46
C ALA A 29 -1.18 8.30 2.77
N ALA A 30 -1.54 9.49 3.24
CA ALA A 30 -0.96 10.74 2.75
C ALA A 30 0.48 10.94 3.25
N HIS A 31 0.81 10.44 4.45
CA HIS A 31 2.18 10.50 4.96
C HIS A 31 3.18 9.67 4.13
N CYS A 32 2.71 8.70 3.34
CA CYS A 32 3.52 7.92 2.42
C CYS A 32 3.80 8.66 1.09
N THR A 33 3.35 9.90 0.93
CA THR A 33 3.46 10.58 -0.36
C THR A 33 4.88 11.06 -0.64
N ASN A 34 5.63 11.40 0.41
CA ASN A 34 6.96 11.96 0.34
C ASN A 34 7.70 11.67 1.65
N THR A 35 8.95 11.20 1.57
CA THR A 35 9.82 11.08 2.75
C THR A 35 10.93 12.12 2.68
N ALA A 36 11.41 12.56 3.85
CA ALA A 36 12.45 13.58 3.94
C ALA A 36 13.78 13.16 3.28
N ASP A 37 14.05 11.86 3.25
CA ASP A 37 15.32 11.26 2.82
C ASP A 37 15.27 10.61 1.43
N SER A 38 14.10 10.18 0.95
CA SER A 38 13.94 9.45 -0.32
C SER A 38 13.08 10.19 -1.34
N GLY A 39 12.48 11.32 -0.97
CA GLY A 39 11.66 12.14 -1.85
C GLY A 39 10.26 11.54 -2.10
N PRO A 40 9.60 11.90 -3.21
CA PRO A 40 8.23 11.48 -3.47
C PRO A 40 8.14 9.98 -3.79
N ALA A 41 7.04 9.36 -3.37
CA ALA A 41 6.69 8.00 -3.81
C ALA A 41 6.69 7.92 -5.33
N ALA A 42 7.48 7.00 -5.87
CA ALA A 42 7.79 6.91 -7.30
C ALA A 42 7.27 5.61 -7.93
N TRP A 43 7.09 4.55 -7.15
CA TRP A 43 6.78 3.21 -7.63
C TRP A 43 5.65 2.55 -6.83
N ALA A 44 4.83 1.78 -7.52
CA ALA A 44 3.89 0.84 -6.92
C ALA A 44 4.19 -0.56 -7.46
N ARG A 45 4.39 -1.55 -6.58
CA ARG A 45 4.53 -2.96 -6.95
C ARG A 45 3.30 -3.75 -6.50
N LEU A 46 2.69 -4.46 -7.43
CA LEU A 46 1.44 -5.21 -7.24
C LEU A 46 1.67 -6.69 -7.57
N GLY A 47 0.92 -7.59 -6.92
CA GLY A 47 1.04 -9.04 -7.20
C GLY A 47 2.32 -9.68 -6.69
N GLU A 48 2.98 -9.05 -5.73
CA GLU A 48 4.14 -9.56 -5.00
C GLU A 48 3.72 -10.50 -3.88
N LEU A 49 4.56 -11.49 -3.56
CA LEU A 49 4.41 -12.39 -2.42
C LEU A 49 5.63 -12.32 -1.51
N ASP A 50 6.83 -12.58 -2.03
CA ASP A 50 8.09 -12.50 -1.28
C ASP A 50 9.14 -11.66 -2.03
N HIS A 51 9.30 -10.40 -1.64
CA HIS A 51 10.17 -9.45 -2.35
C HIS A 51 11.68 -9.71 -2.16
N SER A 52 12.06 -10.74 -1.40
CA SER A 52 13.46 -11.19 -1.30
C SER A 52 13.90 -12.15 -2.40
N THR A 53 12.95 -12.67 -3.19
CA THR A 53 13.21 -13.73 -4.16
C THR A 53 12.35 -13.57 -5.41
N ASN A 54 12.74 -14.25 -6.50
CA ASN A 54 11.88 -14.43 -7.68
C ASN A 54 11.58 -15.93 -7.91
N ASN A 55 11.84 -16.77 -6.90
CA ASN A 55 11.63 -18.22 -6.93
C ASN A 55 10.29 -18.60 -6.30
N ASP A 56 9.24 -17.93 -6.74
CA ASP A 56 7.85 -18.22 -6.44
C ASP A 56 7.01 -18.07 -7.73
N ASP A 57 5.70 -18.19 -7.61
CA ASP A 57 4.75 -18.04 -8.72
C ASP A 57 4.22 -16.62 -8.88
N ALA A 58 4.72 -15.67 -8.06
CA ALA A 58 4.34 -14.27 -8.12
C ALA A 58 4.72 -13.67 -9.47
N ARG A 59 3.92 -12.72 -9.94
CA ARG A 59 4.19 -11.98 -11.19
C ARG A 59 4.10 -10.48 -10.90
N PRO A 60 5.09 -9.91 -10.19
CA PRO A 60 5.00 -8.54 -9.74
C PRO A 60 4.90 -7.56 -10.91
N GLN A 61 4.00 -6.59 -10.79
CA GLN A 61 3.83 -5.51 -11.75
C GLN A 61 4.31 -4.20 -11.13
N ASP A 62 5.52 -3.77 -11.52
CA ASP A 62 6.09 -2.48 -11.11
C ASP A 62 5.58 -1.35 -12.01
N GLN A 63 4.87 -0.40 -11.39
CA GLN A 63 4.27 0.74 -12.07
C GLN A 63 4.82 2.05 -11.53
N ARG A 64 5.13 2.97 -12.44
CA ARG A 64 5.53 4.33 -12.05
C ARG A 64 4.32 5.11 -11.55
N ILE A 65 4.51 5.86 -10.47
CA ILE A 65 3.50 6.77 -9.92
C ILE A 65 3.70 8.15 -10.56
N VAL A 66 2.72 8.59 -11.34
CA VAL A 66 2.78 9.88 -12.06
C VAL A 66 2.11 11.01 -11.29
N GLN A 67 1.16 10.69 -10.41
CA GLN A 67 0.44 11.69 -9.62
C GLN A 67 0.19 11.15 -8.21
N ARG A 68 0.33 12.03 -7.21
CA ARG A 68 -0.01 11.78 -5.81
C ARG A 68 -1.00 12.85 -5.36
N ILE A 69 -2.15 12.46 -4.85
CA ILE A 69 -3.26 13.34 -4.50
C ILE A 69 -3.57 13.11 -3.03
N ASN A 70 -3.12 14.02 -2.18
CA ASN A 70 -3.44 13.98 -0.76
C ASN A 70 -4.84 14.53 -0.54
N HIS A 71 -5.50 14.07 0.53
CA HIS A 71 -6.70 14.73 1.00
C HIS A 71 -6.41 16.24 1.24
N PRO A 72 -7.28 17.16 0.78
CA PRO A 72 -7.00 18.60 0.85
C PRO A 72 -6.86 19.15 2.27
N GLN A 73 -7.37 18.42 3.26
CA GLN A 73 -7.27 18.79 4.69
C GLN A 73 -6.10 18.09 5.41
N TYR A 74 -5.35 17.20 4.74
CA TYR A 74 -4.16 16.59 5.33
C TYR A 74 -3.08 17.64 5.57
N LYS A 75 -2.53 17.68 6.78
CA LYS A 75 -1.45 18.62 7.17
C LYS A 75 -0.50 17.97 8.15
N GLU A 76 0.77 17.82 7.76
CA GLU A 76 1.82 17.39 8.69
C GLU A 76 2.04 18.43 9.81
N PRO A 77 2.46 18.00 11.03
CA PRO A 77 2.74 16.62 11.44
C PRO A 77 1.47 15.84 11.87
N LEU A 78 0.30 16.47 11.83
CA LEU A 78 -0.95 15.84 12.26
C LEU A 78 -1.33 14.72 11.27
N LYS A 79 -1.72 13.56 11.79
CA LYS A 79 -2.17 12.40 10.99
C LYS A 79 -3.69 12.37 10.78
N TYR A 80 -4.33 13.53 10.83
CA TYR A 80 -5.74 13.68 10.46
C TYR A 80 -5.88 13.73 8.93
N HIS A 81 -6.94 13.11 8.41
CA HIS A 81 -7.18 12.99 6.97
C HIS A 81 -6.00 12.32 6.22
N ASP A 82 -5.36 11.34 6.85
CA ASP A 82 -4.16 10.67 6.34
C ASP A 82 -4.50 9.65 5.24
N ILE A 83 -4.94 10.16 4.09
CA ILE A 83 -5.37 9.39 2.93
C ILE A 83 -4.93 10.08 1.64
N ALA A 84 -4.44 9.28 0.69
CA ALA A 84 -4.00 9.75 -0.62
C ALA A 84 -4.26 8.74 -1.73
N LEU A 85 -4.47 9.27 -2.93
CA LEU A 85 -4.58 8.51 -4.17
C LEU A 85 -3.30 8.65 -5.00
N TYR A 86 -2.85 7.52 -5.55
CA TYR A 86 -1.65 7.42 -6.38
C TYR A 86 -2.08 6.97 -7.77
N LYS A 87 -1.85 7.81 -8.78
CA LYS A 87 -2.14 7.50 -10.19
C LYS A 87 -0.95 6.79 -10.81
N LEU A 88 -1.20 5.63 -11.39
CA LEU A 88 -0.20 4.85 -12.12
C LEU A 88 -0.01 5.38 -13.54
N GLU A 89 1.19 5.26 -14.08
CA GLU A 89 1.54 5.66 -15.45
C GLU A 89 0.80 4.83 -16.49
N SER A 90 0.63 3.53 -16.22
CA SER A 90 -0.04 2.59 -17.11
C SER A 90 -1.01 1.69 -16.35
N ARG A 91 -1.98 1.12 -17.07
CA ARG A 91 -2.97 0.19 -16.50
C ARG A 91 -2.28 -1.08 -16.05
N VAL A 92 -2.61 -1.54 -14.86
CA VAL A 92 -2.19 -2.86 -14.39
C VAL A 92 -3.07 -3.93 -15.02
N LEU A 93 -2.50 -5.12 -15.23
CA LEU A 93 -3.24 -6.26 -15.75
C LEU A 93 -3.81 -7.04 -14.57
N PHE A 94 -5.12 -7.27 -14.57
CA PHE A 94 -5.72 -8.10 -13.54
C PHE A 94 -5.45 -9.58 -13.79
N ASP A 95 -5.12 -10.29 -12.73
CA ASP A 95 -4.87 -11.72 -12.71
C ASP A 95 -5.16 -12.29 -11.30
N GLN A 96 -4.70 -13.51 -11.02
CA GLN A 96 -4.91 -14.16 -9.73
C GLN A 96 -4.16 -13.51 -8.56
N TYR A 97 -3.15 -12.67 -8.80
CA TYR A 97 -2.37 -11.95 -7.78
C TYR A 97 -2.67 -10.45 -7.74
N VAL A 98 -3.24 -9.90 -8.82
CA VAL A 98 -3.55 -8.48 -8.97
C VAL A 98 -5.05 -8.28 -9.20
N ALA A 99 -5.75 -7.85 -8.15
CA ALA A 99 -7.16 -7.46 -8.22
C ALA A 99 -7.41 -6.22 -7.33
N PRO A 100 -8.39 -5.36 -7.69
CA PRO A 100 -8.78 -4.23 -6.87
C PRO A 100 -9.60 -4.68 -5.65
N ILE A 101 -9.47 -3.95 -4.54
CA ILE A 101 -10.35 -4.10 -3.38
C ILE A 101 -11.64 -3.30 -3.56
N CYS A 102 -12.74 -3.79 -2.97
CA CYS A 102 -13.97 -3.01 -2.85
C CYS A 102 -13.78 -1.84 -1.88
N LEU A 103 -14.41 -0.71 -2.18
CA LEU A 103 -14.51 0.41 -1.24
C LEU A 103 -15.81 0.29 -0.44
N HIS A 104 -15.69 0.41 0.88
CA HIS A 104 -16.85 0.58 1.75
C HIS A 104 -17.36 2.02 1.64
N THR A 105 -18.61 2.20 1.26
CA THR A 105 -19.21 3.53 1.05
C THR A 105 -20.36 3.84 2.02
N ALA A 106 -20.68 2.92 2.92
CA ALA A 106 -21.63 3.18 4.00
C ALA A 106 -20.92 3.89 5.17
N PHE A 107 -21.70 4.58 5.99
CA PHE A 107 -21.19 5.24 7.20
C PHE A 107 -20.85 4.23 8.29
N ASP A 108 -21.70 3.22 8.46
CA ASP A 108 -21.57 2.24 9.53
C ASP A 108 -20.73 1.04 9.07
N ILE A 109 -19.92 0.51 9.98
CA ILE A 109 -19.16 -0.73 9.79
C ILE A 109 -19.78 -1.77 10.71
N ASP A 110 -20.62 -2.63 10.15
CA ASP A 110 -21.34 -3.67 10.92
C ASP A 110 -20.50 -4.96 11.12
N GLU A 111 -19.31 -5.03 10.51
CA GLU A 111 -18.43 -6.19 10.62
C GLU A 111 -17.48 -6.03 11.83
N PRO A 112 -17.59 -6.90 12.86
CA PRO A 112 -16.75 -6.80 14.06
C PRO A 112 -15.31 -7.29 13.86
N LYS A 113 -14.96 -7.80 12.67
CA LYS A 113 -13.65 -8.36 12.36
C LYS A 113 -13.02 -7.74 11.12
N GLY A 114 -11.71 -7.77 11.07
CA GLY A 114 -10.96 -7.38 9.88
C GLY A 114 -9.72 -8.23 9.72
N THR A 115 -9.13 -8.21 8.53
CA THR A 115 -7.85 -8.85 8.27
C THR A 115 -6.86 -7.76 7.88
N VAL A 116 -5.73 -7.71 8.59
CA VAL A 116 -4.60 -6.84 8.27
C VAL A 116 -3.61 -7.65 7.46
N VAL A 117 -3.22 -7.13 6.30
CA VAL A 117 -2.33 -7.83 5.36
C VAL A 117 -1.14 -6.93 5.03
N GLY A 118 0.07 -7.47 4.95
CA GLY A 118 1.24 -6.70 4.51
C GLY A 118 2.59 -7.39 4.75
N TRP A 119 3.65 -6.60 4.50
CA TRP A 119 5.07 -6.97 4.67
C TRP A 119 5.69 -6.27 5.89
N GLY A 120 4.87 -5.97 6.89
CA GLY A 120 5.29 -5.24 8.09
C GLY A 120 6.23 -6.05 8.97
N ARG A 121 6.70 -5.42 10.06
CA ARG A 121 7.41 -6.14 11.13
C ARG A 121 6.49 -7.16 11.79
N THR A 122 7.01 -8.35 12.04
CA THR A 122 6.31 -9.44 12.72
C THR A 122 6.50 -9.42 14.24
N ASP A 123 7.55 -8.78 14.73
CA ASP A 123 7.85 -8.58 16.16
C ASP A 123 8.59 -7.25 16.37
N PHE A 124 8.70 -6.79 17.62
CA PHE A 124 9.40 -5.57 18.02
C PHE A 124 10.88 -5.57 17.66
N ALA A 125 11.51 -6.75 17.71
CA ALA A 125 12.94 -6.93 17.45
C ALA A 125 13.26 -7.38 16.01
N ASP A 126 12.23 -7.74 15.23
CA ASP A 126 12.40 -8.29 13.89
C ASP A 126 12.50 -7.18 12.83
N ASP A 127 13.19 -7.53 11.74
CA ASP A 127 13.11 -6.78 10.50
C ASP A 127 11.71 -6.91 9.86
N VAL A 128 11.45 -6.06 8.87
CA VAL A 128 10.23 -6.17 8.07
C VAL A 128 10.21 -7.49 7.31
N SER A 129 9.04 -8.14 7.25
CA SER A 129 8.91 -9.41 6.52
C SER A 129 9.09 -9.19 5.02
N SER A 130 9.92 -10.02 4.38
CA SER A 130 9.97 -10.07 2.92
C SER A 130 8.74 -10.73 2.31
N ARG A 131 8.13 -11.65 3.06
CA ARG A 131 6.95 -12.42 2.66
C ARG A 131 5.66 -11.74 3.12
N LEU A 132 4.63 -11.79 2.29
CA LEU A 132 3.30 -11.28 2.60
C LEU A 132 2.69 -12.10 3.74
N MET A 133 2.23 -11.40 4.76
CA MET A 133 1.61 -11.97 5.95
C MET A 133 0.21 -11.39 6.16
N GLU A 134 -0.61 -12.10 6.92
CA GLU A 134 -1.93 -11.65 7.35
C GLU A 134 -2.18 -11.95 8.82
N VAL A 135 -3.08 -11.18 9.43
CA VAL A 135 -3.58 -11.41 10.79
C VAL A 135 -5.03 -10.97 10.90
N ASP A 136 -5.86 -11.79 11.54
CA ASP A 136 -7.23 -11.43 11.87
C ASP A 136 -7.28 -10.59 13.15
N ILE A 137 -8.06 -9.52 13.10
CA ILE A 137 -8.26 -8.56 14.18
C ILE A 137 -9.75 -8.38 14.48
N THR A 138 -10.03 -7.88 15.68
CA THR A 138 -11.37 -7.47 16.10
C THR A 138 -11.43 -5.95 16.10
N LEU A 139 -12.49 -5.38 15.53
CA LEU A 139 -12.74 -3.94 15.58
C LEU A 139 -13.16 -3.55 17.00
N ILE A 140 -12.59 -2.46 17.50
CA ILE A 140 -12.91 -1.88 18.80
C ILE A 140 -13.50 -0.51 18.56
N ASP A 141 -14.70 -0.29 19.08
CA ASP A 141 -15.38 0.99 18.97
C ASP A 141 -14.58 2.08 19.68
N ASN A 142 -14.56 3.27 19.09
CA ASN A 142 -13.99 4.44 19.73
C ASN A 142 -15.01 5.01 20.73
N PRO A 143 -14.76 4.91 22.05
CA PRO A 143 -15.72 5.33 23.08
C PRO A 143 -15.92 6.85 23.15
#